data_AF-A0A933RB71-F1
#
_entry.id   AF-A0A933RB71-F1
#
_cell.length_a   1.000
_cell.length_b   1.000
_cell.length_c   1.000
_cell.angle_alpha   90.00
_cell.angle_beta   90.00
_cell.angle_gamma   90.00
#
_symmetry.space_group_name_H-M   'P 1'
#
loop_
_entity.id
_entity.type
_entity.pdbx_description
1 polymer ?
#
loop_
_entity_poly.entity_id
_entity_poly.type
_entity_poly.pdbx_seq_one_letter_code
_entity_poly.pdbx_strand_id
1 'polypeptide(L)'
;AANLRRARQRSGLSQANLGQRVAPLLDGVSLTQAQVSALELGRTHLTIDMLVVFAITLSVSVVDLVSPTTEVPVPAWASAAFAMPSLIAVPDDELIAEVSRRLRL
;
A
#
# COMPACT_ATOMS: atom_id res chain seq x y z
N ALA A 1 7.59 6.63 3.75
CA ALA A 1 8.74 6.58 4.69
C ALA A 1 8.98 5.17 5.25
N ALA A 2 8.06 4.60 6.04
CA ALA A 2 8.22 3.26 6.64
C ALA A 2 8.40 2.13 5.61
N ASN A 3 7.68 2.18 4.49
CA ASN A 3 7.79 1.17 3.42
C ASN A 3 9.16 1.19 2.73
N LEU A 4 9.76 2.37 2.54
CA LEU A 4 11.11 2.50 1.95
C LEU A 4 12.15 1.76 2.80
N ARG A 5 12.10 1.96 4.12
CA ARG A 5 12.97 1.24 5.06
C ARG A 5 12.79 -0.26 4.97
N ARG A 6 11.54 -0.75 4.93
CA ARG A 6 11.25 -2.20 4.82
C ARG A 6 11.74 -2.77 3.50
N ALA A 7 11.48 -2.09 2.38
CA ALA A 7 11.95 -2.51 1.06
C ALA A 7 13.49 -2.56 0.98
N ARG A 8 14.18 -1.57 1.58
CA ARG A 8 15.64 -1.59 1.71
C ARG A 8 16.12 -2.77 2.57
N GLN A 9 15.48 -3.03 3.70
CA GLN A 9 15.84 -4.16 4.57
C GLN A 9 15.65 -5.51 3.87
N ARG A 10 14.55 -5.70 3.13
CA ARG A 10 14.30 -6.93 2.35
C ARG A 10 15.32 -7.16 1.24
N SER A 11 15.85 -6.09 0.65
CA SER A 11 16.91 -6.16 -0.37
C SER A 11 18.32 -6.29 0.23
N GLY A 12 18.47 -6.32 1.56
CA GLY A 12 19.76 -6.48 2.23
C GLY A 12 20.70 -5.28 2.08
N LEU A 13 20.20 -4.12 1.63
CA LEU A 13 21.03 -2.94 1.39
C LEU A 13 21.20 -2.12 2.66
N SER A 14 22.42 -1.62 2.90
CA SER A 14 22.64 -0.54 3.87
C SER A 14 22.11 0.79 3.31
N GLN A 15 21.89 1.78 4.18
CA GLN A 15 21.49 3.13 3.75
C GLN A 15 22.55 3.77 2.84
N ALA A 16 23.83 3.57 3.14
CA ALA A 16 24.95 4.04 2.31
C ALA A 16 24.96 3.37 0.93
N ASN A 17 24.78 2.05 0.88
CA ASN A 17 24.73 1.30 -0.38
C ASN A 17 23.53 1.72 -1.24
N LEU A 18 22.37 1.95 -0.61
CA LEU A 18 21.21 2.48 -1.32
C LEU A 18 21.50 3.86 -1.91
N GLY A 19 22.09 4.76 -1.13
CA GLY A 19 22.44 6.11 -1.57
C GLY A 19 23.44 6.16 -2.73
N GLN A 20 24.38 5.22 -2.78
CA GLN A 20 25.28 5.03 -3.93
C GLN A 20 24.57 4.44 -5.15
N ARG A 21 23.69 3.46 -4.95
CA ARG A 21 22.97 2.78 -6.05
C ARG A 21 21.98 3.67 -6.78
N VAL A 22 21.40 4.66 -6.10
CA VAL A 22 20.48 5.61 -6.74
C VAL A 22 21.20 6.71 -7.53
N ALA A 23 22.50 6.94 -7.27
CA ALA A 23 23.25 8.05 -7.86
C ALA A 23 23.23 8.06 -9.41
N PRO A 24 23.41 6.94 -10.12
CA PRO A 24 23.36 6.92 -11.59
C PRO A 24 21.98 7.28 -12.15
N LEU A 25 20.92 7.14 -11.35
CA LEU A 25 19.53 7.41 -11.74
C LEU A 25 19.07 8.82 -11.33
N LEU A 26 19.89 9.54 -10.57
CA LEU A 26 19.65 10.92 -10.10
C LEU A 26 20.74 11.85 -10.65
N ASP A 27 21.07 11.73 -11.93
CA ASP A 27 22.08 12.56 -12.62
C ASP A 27 23.46 12.59 -11.92
N GLY A 28 23.84 11.48 -11.29
CA GLY A 28 25.10 11.34 -10.55
C GLY A 28 25.04 11.85 -9.10
N VAL A 29 23.91 12.38 -8.64
CA VAL A 29 23.75 12.86 -7.27
C VAL A 29 23.59 11.67 -6.31
N SER A 30 24.67 11.38 -5.58
CA SER A 30 24.66 10.38 -4.53
C SER A 30 23.96 10.89 -3.27
N LEU A 31 23.10 10.07 -2.69
CA LEU A 31 22.54 10.35 -1.36
C LEU A 31 23.49 9.83 -0.28
N THR A 32 23.78 10.67 0.69
CA THR A 32 24.50 10.24 1.90
C THR A 32 23.62 9.32 2.75
N GLN A 33 24.25 8.52 3.59
CA GLN A 33 23.55 7.70 4.59
C GLN A 33 22.58 8.53 5.44
N ALA A 34 22.99 9.73 5.86
CA ALA A 34 22.16 10.61 6.67
C ALA A 34 20.90 11.09 5.92
N GLN A 35 21.03 11.42 4.64
CA GLN A 35 19.89 11.80 3.78
C GLN A 35 18.92 10.63 3.59
N VAL A 36 19.43 9.42 3.30
CA VAL A 36 18.58 8.22 3.21
C VAL A 36 17.87 7.96 4.54
N SER A 37 18.55 8.13 5.67
CA SER A 37 17.92 7.99 6.99
C SER A 37 16.84 9.03 7.24
N ALA A 38 17.03 10.28 6.80
CA ALA A 38 16.02 11.34 6.95
C ALA A 38 14.76 11.01 6.13
N LEU A 39 14.92 10.48 4.91
CA LEU A 39 13.82 10.01 4.06
C LEU A 39 13.07 8.82 4.68
N GLU A 40 13.79 7.83 5.23
CA GLU A 40 13.20 6.67 5.90
C GLU A 40 12.40 7.04 7.16
N LEU A 41 12.85 8.08 7.87
CA LEU A 41 12.17 8.62 9.05
C LEU A 41 11.04 9.61 8.70
N GLY A 42 10.87 9.95 7.41
CA GLY A 42 9.87 10.92 6.97
C GLY A 42 10.19 12.36 7.39
N ARG A 43 11.43 12.65 7.78
CA ARG A 43 11.91 14.01 8.09
C ARG A 43 12.12 14.86 6.83
N THR A 44 12.20 14.21 5.68
CA THR A 44 12.33 14.84 4.37
C THR A 44 11.27 14.26 3.44
N HIS A 45 10.63 15.11 2.66
CA HIS A 45 9.65 14.69 1.67
C HIS A 45 10.34 14.00 0.49
N LEU A 46 9.76 12.89 0.04
CA LEU A 46 10.16 12.22 -1.20
C LEU A 46 9.49 12.92 -2.37
N THR A 47 10.27 13.34 -3.36
CA THR A 47 9.74 13.74 -4.67
C THR A 47 9.26 12.51 -5.43
N ILE A 48 8.39 12.71 -6.43
CA ILE A 48 7.89 11.62 -7.28
C ILE A 48 9.06 10.93 -8.00
N ASP A 49 10.00 11.71 -8.54
CA ASP A 49 11.17 11.18 -9.25
C ASP A 49 12.02 10.28 -8.33
N MET A 50 12.30 10.73 -7.10
CA MET A 50 13.01 9.90 -6.13
C MET A 50 12.26 8.61 -5.81
N LEU A 51 10.93 8.68 -5.74
CA LEU A 51 10.09 7.53 -5.43
C LEU A 51 10.17 6.47 -6.54
N VAL A 52 10.16 6.89 -7.81
CA VAL A 52 10.38 6.02 -8.97
C VAL A 52 11.79 5.42 -8.95
N VAL A 53 12.81 6.24 -8.69
CA VAL A 53 14.20 5.78 -8.60
C VAL A 53 14.38 4.73 -7.50
N PHE A 54 13.80 4.94 -6.32
CA PHE A 54 13.85 3.96 -5.24
C PHE A 54 13.09 2.68 -5.60
N ALA A 55 11.94 2.78 -6.27
CA ALA A 55 11.17 1.62 -6.71
C ALA A 55 12.00 0.74 -7.67
N ILE A 56 12.63 1.35 -8.67
CA ILE A 56 13.53 0.66 -9.62
C ILE A 56 14.71 0.03 -8.87
N THR A 57 15.39 0.81 -8.04
CA THR A 57 16.62 0.38 -7.34
C THR A 57 16.36 -0.79 -6.38
N LEU A 58 15.17 -0.81 -5.76
CA LEU A 58 14.76 -1.83 -4.81
C LEU A 58 13.97 -2.98 -5.47
N SER A 59 13.71 -2.90 -6.78
CA SER A 59 12.91 -3.86 -7.55
C SER A 59 11.52 -4.09 -6.93
N VAL A 60 10.87 -3.00 -6.52
CA VAL A 60 9.49 -2.98 -5.98
C VAL A 60 8.61 -2.05 -6.81
N SER A 61 7.29 -2.18 -6.69
CA SER A 61 6.40 -1.22 -7.32
C SER A 61 6.38 0.10 -6.55
N VAL A 62 6.06 1.20 -7.24
CA VAL A 62 5.79 2.50 -6.60
C VAL A 62 4.66 2.36 -5.57
N VAL A 63 3.64 1.54 -5.88
CA VAL A 63 2.52 1.26 -4.99
C VAL A 63 3.02 0.68 -3.67
N ASP A 64 3.98 -0.24 -3.68
CA ASP A 64 4.54 -0.82 -2.44
C ASP A 64 5.20 0.23 -1.53
N LEU A 65 5.72 1.32 -2.10
CA LEU A 65 6.35 2.39 -1.34
C LEU A 65 5.35 3.38 -0.76
N VAL A 66 4.21 3.61 -1.41
CA VAL A 66 3.18 4.58 -0.97
C VAL A 66 1.99 3.95 -0.25
N SER A 67 1.78 2.65 -0.39
CA SER A 67 0.65 1.95 0.22
C SER A 67 0.64 2.12 1.74
N PRO A 68 -0.52 2.42 2.34
CA PRO A 68 -0.60 2.59 3.78
C PRO A 68 -0.14 1.31 4.47
N THR A 69 0.78 1.48 5.42
CA THR A 69 1.44 0.38 6.13
C THR A 69 0.52 -0.28 7.16
N THR A 70 -0.65 0.31 7.39
CA THR A 70 -1.70 -0.24 8.22
C THR A 70 -2.23 -1.50 7.55
N GLU A 71 -1.92 -2.64 8.15
CA GLU A 71 -2.98 -3.60 8.42
C GLU A 71 -4.12 -2.78 9.03
N VAL A 72 -5.13 -2.43 8.22
CA VAL A 72 -6.37 -1.91 8.78
C VAL A 72 -6.83 -3.04 9.69
N PRO A 73 -6.84 -2.87 11.03
CA PRO A 73 -7.40 -3.89 11.87
C PRO A 73 -8.84 -4.00 11.42
N VAL A 74 -9.20 -5.13 10.80
CA VAL A 74 -10.58 -5.38 10.43
C VAL A 74 -11.34 -5.27 11.76
N PRO A 75 -12.22 -4.27 11.92
CA PRO A 75 -12.94 -4.12 13.17
C PRO A 75 -13.65 -5.44 13.47
N ALA A 76 -13.71 -5.86 14.73
CA ALA A 76 -14.33 -7.14 15.09
C ALA A 76 -15.77 -7.29 14.51
N TRP A 77 -16.50 -6.17 14.39
CA TRP A 77 -17.81 -6.11 13.75
C TRP A 77 -17.78 -6.41 12.24
N ALA A 78 -16.73 -5.99 11.52
CA ALA A 78 -16.57 -6.26 10.10
C ALA A 78 -16.14 -7.71 9.86
N SER A 79 -15.27 -8.27 10.71
CA SER A 79 -14.91 -9.69 10.66
C SER A 79 -16.13 -10.60 10.88
N ALA A 80 -17.04 -10.22 11.79
CA ALA A 80 -18.28 -10.95 12.01
C ALA A 80 -19.26 -10.85 10.83
N ALA A 81 -19.35 -9.69 10.17
CA ALA A 81 -20.23 -9.47 9.02
C ALA A 81 -19.82 -10.29 7.78
N PHE A 82 -18.54 -10.57 7.59
CA PHE A 82 -18.05 -11.39 6.46
C PHE A 82 -17.90 -12.89 6.80
N ALA A 83 -17.84 -13.26 8.09
CA ALA A 83 -17.78 -14.66 8.52
C ALA A 83 -19.13 -15.38 8.41
N MET A 84 -20.24 -14.65 8.37
CA MET A 84 -21.52 -15.21 7.98
C MET A 84 -21.80 -14.89 6.52
N PRO A 85 -21.64 -15.85 5.58
CA PRO A 85 -22.49 -15.84 4.40
C PRO A 85 -23.89 -16.19 4.90
N SER A 86 -24.59 -15.23 5.53
CA SER A 86 -26.04 -15.23 5.45
C SER A 86 -26.36 -14.89 4.00
N LEU A 87 -26.26 -15.93 3.17
CA LEU A 87 -27.10 -16.11 2.01
C LEU A 87 -28.50 -15.97 2.60
N ILE A 88 -29.04 -14.75 2.60
CA ILE A 88 -30.47 -14.55 2.75
C ILE A 88 -31.01 -15.25 1.52
N ALA A 89 -31.30 -16.54 1.66
CA ALA A 89 -32.12 -17.26 0.72
C ALA A 89 -33.50 -16.64 0.89
N VAL A 90 -33.70 -15.49 0.26
CA VAL A 90 -35.04 -14.98 -0.02
C VAL A 90 -35.62 -16.01 -0.97
N PRO A 91 -36.62 -16.81 -0.56
CA PRO A 91 -37.28 -17.70 -1.51
C PRO A 91 -37.83 -16.83 -2.64
N ASP A 92 -37.65 -17.25 -3.90
CA ASP A 92 -38.00 -16.45 -5.08
C ASP A 92 -39.44 -15.90 -5.03
N ASP A 93 -40.35 -16.65 -4.40
CA ASP A 93 -41.75 -16.26 -4.18
C ASP A 93 -41.93 -14.96 -3.39
N GLU A 94 -41.06 -14.70 -2.40
CA GLU A 94 -41.11 -13.51 -1.56
C GLU A 94 -40.54 -12.27 -2.28
N LEU A 95 -39.55 -12.49 -3.14
CA LEU A 95 -38.94 -11.46 -3.99
C LEU A 95 -39.90 -11.04 -5.11
N ILE A 96 -40.63 -12.00 -5.69
CA ILE A 96 -41.67 -11.76 -6.70
C ILE A 96 -42.84 -10.98 -6.08
N ALA A 97 -43.32 -11.38 -4.89
CA ALA A 97 -44.40 -10.67 -4.19
C ALA A 97 -44.02 -9.22 -3.87
N GLU A 98 -42.77 -8.98 -3.47
CA GLU A 98 -42.28 -7.63 -3.16
C GLU A 98 -42.19 -6.73 -4.39
N VAL A 99 -41.69 -7.29 -5.51
CA VAL A 99 -41.60 -6.57 -6.78
C VAL A 99 -42.99 -6.23 -7.31
N SER A 100 -43.93 -7.18 -7.30
CA SER A 100 -45.31 -6.96 -7.72
C SER A 100 -46.00 -5.88 -6.88
N ARG A 101 -45.79 -5.90 -5.56
CA ARG A 101 -46.31 -4.89 -4.62
C ARG A 101 -45.79 -3.49 -4.92
N ARG A 102 -44.50 -3.34 -5.24
CA ARG A 102 -43.91 -2.04 -5.58
C ARG A 102 -44.32 -1.54 -6.96
N LEU A 103 -44.59 -2.46 -7.90
CA LEU A 103 -45.00 -2.15 -9.26
C LEU A 103 -46.53 -1.99 -9.44
N ARG A 104 -47.34 -2.28 -8.41
CA ARG A 104 -48.83 -2.29 -8.47
C ARG A 104 -49.36 -3.15 -9.63
N LEU A 105 -48.74 -4.29 -9.88
CA LEU A 105 -49.29 -5.37 -10.70
C LEU A 105 -50.21 -6.24 -9.83
#